data_AF-A0A6N9HMB3-F1
#
_entry.id   AF-A0A6N9HMB3-F1
#
_cell.length_a   1.000
_cell.length_b   1.000
_cell.length_c   1.000
_cell.angle_alpha   90.00
_cell.angle_beta   90.00
_cell.angle_gamma   90.00
#
_symmetry.space_group_name_H-M   'P 1'
#
loop_
_entity.id
_entity.type
_entity.pdbx_description
1 polymer ?
#
loop_
_entity_poly.entity_id
_entity_poly.type
_entity_poly.pdbx_seq_one_letter_code
_entity_poly.pdbx_strand_id
1 'polypeptide(L)'
;MRDVTPKFRCAVCRRGVLNRAVARCLYCGADLPQEVRLAPELVAQREANLARAEAARARLAQPAPQQAAEGTGIGPLDVIEGIDAAAGLADMIGDGISAIGDLLS
;
A
#
# COMPACT_ATOMS: atom_id res chain seq x y z
N MET A 1 12.78 8.68 17.74
CA MET A 1 13.27 8.38 16.38
C MET A 1 14.35 7.32 16.50
N ARG A 2 14.28 6.18 15.80
CA ARG A 2 15.38 5.20 15.81
C ARG A 2 16.52 5.75 14.97
N ASP A 3 17.72 5.81 15.53
CA ASP A 3 18.93 6.14 14.77
C ASP A 3 19.21 5.02 13.77
N VAL A 4 19.03 5.32 12.49
CA VAL A 4 19.40 4.42 11.40
C VAL A 4 20.84 4.70 11.03
N THR A 5 21.77 3.88 11.53
CA THR A 5 23.18 3.97 11.14
C THR A 5 23.33 3.45 9.70
N PRO A 6 23.75 4.30 8.75
CA PRO A 6 23.88 3.91 7.35
C PRO A 6 25.09 2.99 7.18
N LYS A 7 24.87 1.81 6.59
CA LYS A 7 25.93 0.82 6.30
C LYS A 7 26.96 1.33 5.28
N PHE A 8 26.53 2.19 4.36
CA PHE A 8 27.37 2.73 3.29
C PHE A 8 27.54 4.23 3.46
N ARG A 9 28.73 4.73 3.13
CA ARG A 9 29.08 6.15 3.21
C ARG A 9 29.68 6.61 1.88
N CYS A 10 29.46 7.87 1.55
CA CYS A 10 30.10 8.49 0.40
C CYS A 10 31.60 8.61 0.65
N ALA A 11 32.44 8.23 -0.33
CA ALA A 11 33.89 8.33 -0.23
C ALA A 11 34.38 9.78 -0.10
N VAL A 12 33.62 10.76 -0.61
CA VAL A 12 34.00 12.18 -0.60
C VAL A 12 33.52 12.89 0.68
N CYS A 13 32.19 12.94 0.90
CA CYS A 13 31.64 13.72 2.02
C CYS A 13 31.41 12.92 3.31
N ARG A 14 31.66 11.61 3.30
CA ARG A 14 31.51 10.67 4.44
C ARG A 14 30.10 10.57 5.04
N ARG A 15 29.11 11.25 4.44
CA ARG A 15 27.68 11.11 4.81
C ARG A 15 27.14 9.76 4.38
N GLY A 16 26.08 9.31 5.07
CA GLY A 16 25.41 8.05 4.78
C GLY A 16 24.77 8.03 3.40
N VAL A 17 24.92 6.93 2.67
CA VAL A 17 24.23 6.72 1.38
C VAL A 17 22.86 6.12 1.66
N LEU A 18 21.82 6.94 1.51
CA LEU A 18 20.43 6.56 1.79
C LEU A 18 19.74 5.90 0.59
N ASN A 19 20.19 6.22 -0.63
CA ASN A 19 19.69 5.61 -1.85
C ASN A 19 20.86 5.05 -2.66
N ARG A 20 20.88 3.73 -2.83
CA ARG A 20 21.92 3.01 -3.59
C ARG A 20 21.56 2.82 -5.07
N ALA A 21 20.35 3.18 -5.49
CA ALA A 21 19.93 3.09 -6.89
C ALA A 21 20.50 4.24 -7.75
N VAL A 22 20.91 5.35 -7.11
CA VAL A 22 21.49 6.51 -7.81
C VAL A 22 23.00 6.34 -8.00
N ALA A 23 23.52 6.86 -9.11
CA ALA A 23 24.95 6.85 -9.40
C ALA A 23 25.74 7.94 -8.64
N ARG A 24 25.07 8.97 -8.12
CA ARG A 24 25.69 10.14 -7.47
C ARG A 24 25.20 10.31 -6.04
N CYS A 25 26.06 10.81 -5.16
CA CYS A 25 25.72 11.13 -3.79
C CYS A 25 24.71 12.29 -3.74
N LEU A 26 23.56 12.07 -3.09
CA LEU A 26 22.51 13.10 -2.94
C LEU A 26 22.91 14.31 -2.10
N TYR A 27 24.06 14.25 -1.41
CA TYR A 27 24.54 15.35 -0.58
C TYR A 27 25.60 16.21 -1.27
N CYS A 28 26.65 15.59 -1.84
CA CYS A 28 27.77 16.34 -2.43
C CYS A 28 27.89 16.18 -3.95
N GLY A 29 27.05 15.35 -4.58
CA GLY A 29 27.06 15.14 -6.02
C GLY A 29 28.23 14.30 -6.56
N ALA A 30 29.11 13.78 -5.70
CA ALA A 30 30.20 12.89 -6.12
C ALA A 30 29.66 11.55 -6.66
N ASP A 31 30.36 10.96 -7.61
CA ASP A 31 30.03 9.62 -8.11
C ASP A 31 30.22 8.55 -7.03
N LEU A 32 29.26 7.64 -6.92
CA LEU A 32 29.29 6.52 -6.00
C LEU A 32 29.94 5.32 -6.67
N PRO A 33 30.85 4.62 -5.96
CA PRO A 33 31.53 3.47 -6.52
C PRO A 33 30.56 2.28 -6.62
N GLN A 34 30.87 1.30 -7.47
CA GLN A 34 29.93 0.24 -7.87
C GLN A 34 29.51 -0.67 -6.71
N GLU A 35 30.38 -0.85 -5.70
CA GLU A 35 30.12 -1.69 -4.52
C GLU A 35 29.06 -1.05 -3.61
N VAL A 36 28.99 0.28 -3.59
CA VAL A 36 27.99 1.04 -2.85
C VAL A 36 26.67 1.10 -3.61
N ARG A 37 26.70 0.96 -4.93
CA ARG A 37 25.50 0.97 -5.76
C ARG A 37 24.75 -0.36 -5.66
N LEU A 38 23.45 -0.30 -5.92
CA LEU A 38 22.64 -1.50 -6.08
C LEU A 38 22.89 -2.07 -7.49
N ALA A 39 22.84 -3.39 -7.63
CA ALA A 39 22.92 -4.04 -8.93
C ALA A 39 21.80 -3.50 -9.85
N PRO A 40 22.08 -3.22 -11.13
CA PRO A 40 21.12 -2.60 -12.04
C PRO A 40 19.84 -3.43 -12.20
N GLU A 41 19.95 -4.76 -12.15
CA GLU A 41 18.81 -5.69 -12.22
C GLU A 41 17.85 -5.49 -11.04
N LEU A 42 18.39 -5.26 -9.84
CA LEU A 42 17.59 -4.99 -8.65
C LEU A 42 16.94 -3.61 -8.67
N VAL A 43 17.60 -2.63 -9.29
CA VAL A 43 16.99 -1.30 -9.52
C VAL A 43 15.79 -1.44 -10.45
N ALA A 44 15.96 -2.12 -11.59
CA ALA A 44 14.89 -2.35 -12.55
C ALA A 44 13.70 -3.12 -11.93
N GLN A 45 13.98 -4.14 -11.13
CA GLN A 45 12.94 -4.88 -10.41
C GLN A 45 12.17 -3.98 -9.43
N ARG A 46 12.86 -3.10 -8.70
CA ARG A 46 12.23 -2.17 -7.77
C ARG A 46 11.34 -1.17 -8.49
N GLU A 47 11.80 -0.63 -9.62
CA GLU A 47 11.02 0.30 -10.45
C GLU A 47 9.75 -0.38 -11.01
N ALA A 48 9.87 -1.62 -11.49
CA ALA A 48 8.72 -2.40 -11.95
C ALA A 48 7.71 -2.65 -10.82
N ASN A 49 8.17 -2.88 -9.58
CA ASN A 49 7.31 -3.04 -8.42
C ASN A 49 6.58 -1.74 -8.06
N LEU A 50 7.29 -0.60 -8.10
CA LEU A 50 6.70 0.72 -7.85
C LEU A 50 5.64 1.06 -8.88
N ALA A 51 5.92 0.85 -10.17
CA ALA A 51 4.96 1.09 -11.25
C ALA A 51 3.68 0.25 -11.09
N ARG A 52 3.81 -1.03 -10.70
CA ARG A 52 2.66 -1.90 -10.40
C ARG A 52 1.84 -1.39 -9.22
N ALA A 53 2.50 -0.96 -8.14
CA ALA A 53 1.83 -0.43 -6.96
C ALA A 53 1.11 0.90 -7.26
N GLU A 54 1.72 1.79 -8.05
CA GLU A 54 1.12 3.04 -8.49
C GLU A 54 -0.10 2.80 -9.37
N ALA A 55 -0.03 1.87 -10.32
CA ALA A 55 -1.17 1.48 -11.14
C ALA A 55 -2.32 0.91 -10.30
N ALA A 56 -2.02 0.09 -9.28
CA ALA A 56 -3.03 -0.43 -8.36
C ALA A 56 -3.69 0.70 -7.54
N ARG A 57 -2.90 1.65 -7.02
CA ARG A 57 -3.42 2.83 -6.32
C ARG A 57 -4.29 3.70 -7.21
N ALA A 58 -3.89 3.92 -8.46
CA ALA A 58 -4.66 4.69 -9.42
C ALA A 58 -6.02 4.05 -9.70
N ARG A 59 -6.11 2.72 -9.80
CA ARG A 59 -7.39 2.00 -9.96
C ARG A 59 -8.32 2.16 -8.76
N LEU A 60 -7.77 2.11 -7.54
CA LEU A 60 -8.54 2.29 -6.31
C LEU A 60 -8.98 3.75 -6.08
N ALA A 61 -8.21 4.70 -6.62
CA ALA A 61 -8.53 6.12 -6.55
C ALA A 61 -9.54 6.58 -7.62
N GLN A 62 -9.94 5.70 -8.56
CA GLN A 62 -11.01 6.04 -9.49
C GLN A 62 -12.32 6.12 -8.70
N PRO A 63 -12.98 7.30 -8.67
CA PRO A 63 -14.32 7.38 -8.10
C PRO A 63 -15.21 6.41 -8.87
N ALA A 64 -15.97 5.60 -8.14
CA ALA A 64 -16.97 4.73 -8.75
C ALA A 64 -17.83 5.56 -9.71
N PRO A 65 -18.13 5.07 -10.93
CA PRO A 65 -19.05 5.77 -11.81
C PRO A 65 -20.33 5.99 -11.00
N GLN A 66 -20.68 7.25 -10.77
CA GLN A 66 -21.98 7.61 -10.22
C GLN A 66 -22.99 7.00 -11.18
N GLN A 67 -23.61 5.89 -10.77
CA GLN A 67 -24.74 5.34 -11.47
C GLN A 67 -25.80 6.43 -11.45
N ALA A 68 -25.92 7.14 -12.57
CA ALA A 68 -27.10 7.89 -12.92
C ALA A 68 -28.23 6.87 -13.04
N ALA A 69 -28.85 6.55 -11.92
CA ALA A 69 -30.16 5.93 -11.87
C ALA A 69 -31.16 7.03 -11.54
N GLU A 70 -31.48 7.81 -12.58
CA GLU A 70 -32.78 8.48 -12.63
C GLU A 70 -33.88 7.40 -12.55
N GLY A 71 -34.80 7.61 -11.61
CA GLY A 71 -36.17 7.13 -11.72
C GLY A 71 -36.47 5.75 -11.11
N THR A 72 -36.83 5.72 -9.83
CA THR A 72 -38.18 5.35 -9.37
C THR A 72 -38.27 5.63 -7.86
N GLY A 73 -39.30 6.35 -7.44
CA GLY A 73 -39.49 6.75 -6.05
C GLY A 73 -39.58 5.54 -5.11
N ILE A 74 -38.73 5.55 -4.09
CA ILE A 74 -38.78 4.63 -2.96
C ILE A 74 -38.89 5.53 -1.73
N GLY A 75 -40.03 5.43 -1.04
CA GLY A 75 -40.34 6.25 0.13
C GLY A 75 -39.47 5.88 1.34
N PRO A 76 -39.39 6.75 2.36
CA PRO A 76 -38.55 6.56 3.55
C PRO A 76 -38.93 5.36 4.45
N LEU A 77 -39.89 4.53 4.04
CA LEU A 77 -40.32 3.31 4.74
C LEU A 77 -39.59 2.05 4.28
N ASP A 78 -39.06 1.98 3.05
CA ASP A 78 -38.38 0.78 2.54
C ASP A 78 -36.91 0.67 3.00
N VAL A 79 -36.36 1.73 3.58
CA VAL A 79 -34.99 1.73 4.14
C VAL A 79 -34.92 0.96 5.46
N ILE A 80 -36.04 0.84 6.19
CA ILE A 80 -36.07 0.16 7.49
C ILE A 80 -36.05 -1.36 7.32
N GLU A 81 -36.69 -1.90 6.28
CA GLU A 81 -36.76 -3.35 6.04
C GLU A 81 -35.41 -3.95 5.59
N GLY A 82 -34.55 -3.14 4.95
CA GLY A 82 -33.19 -3.56 4.56
C GLY A 82 -32.20 -3.64 5.74
N ILE A 83 -32.45 -2.93 6.84
CA ILE A 83 -31.55 -2.91 8.00
C ILE A 83 -31.74 -4.16 8.86
N ASP A 84 -32.97 -4.66 9.00
CA ASP A 84 -33.24 -5.92 9.70
C ASP A 84 -32.66 -7.13 8.95
N ALA A 85 -32.69 -7.12 7.62
CA ALA A 85 -32.03 -8.15 6.81
C ALA A 85 -30.49 -8.09 6.92
N ALA A 86 -29.91 -6.89 7.09
CA ALA A 86 -28.46 -6.71 7.28
C ALA A 86 -27.99 -7.07 8.71
N ALA A 87 -28.83 -6.84 9.74
CA ALA A 87 -28.54 -7.22 11.11
C ALA A 87 -28.49 -8.74 11.30
N GLY A 88 -29.38 -9.50 10.64
CA GLY A 88 -29.36 -10.98 10.67
C GLY A 88 -28.13 -11.60 9.98
N LEU A 89 -27.53 -10.91 9.01
CA LEU A 89 -26.32 -11.36 8.31
C LEU A 89 -25.05 -11.12 9.13
N ALA A 90 -25.03 -10.08 9.97
CA ALA A 90 -23.92 -9.80 10.88
C ALA A 90 -23.84 -10.83 12.02
N ASP A 91 -24.98 -11.28 12.56
CA ASP A 91 -25.01 -12.33 13.58
C ASP A 91 -24.58 -13.70 13.04
N MET A 92 -24.89 -14.04 11.78
CA MET A 92 -24.41 -15.27 11.15
C MET A 92 -22.89 -15.31 10.89
N ILE A 93 -22.25 -14.14 10.72
CA ILE A 93 -20.79 -14.05 10.55
C ILE A 93 -20.06 -14.00 11.90
N GLY A 94 -20.68 -13.41 12.94
CA GLY A 94 -20.13 -13.34 14.29
C GLY A 94 -19.91 -14.70 14.95
N ASP A 95 -20.81 -15.66 14.71
CA ASP A 95 -20.74 -16.99 15.33
C ASP A 95 -19.75 -17.95 14.63
N GLY A 96 -19.48 -17.73 13.33
CA GLY A 96 -18.59 -18.59 12.54
C GLY A 96 -17.09 -18.41 12.85
N ILE A 97 -16.68 -17.24 13.33
CA ILE A 97 -15.26 -16.95 13.64
C ILE A 97 -14.90 -17.46 15.04
N SER A 98 -15.85 -17.46 15.98
CA SER A 98 -15.65 -17.94 17.34
C SER A 98 -15.44 -19.46 17.41
N ALA A 99 -16.12 -20.24 16.56
CA ALA A 99 -15.95 -21.70 16.52
C ALA A 99 -14.58 -22.17 15.98
N ILE A 100 -13.87 -21.34 15.22
CA ILE A 100 -12.53 -21.66 14.71
C ILE A 100 -11.45 -21.36 15.78
N GLY A 101 -11.70 -20.40 16.67
CA GLY A 101 -10.82 -20.08 17.79
C GLY A 101 -10.76 -21.16 18.87
N ASP A 102 -11.89 -21.84 19.12
CA ASP A 102 -12.00 -22.85 20.18
C ASP A 102 -11.49 -24.25 19.76
N LEU A 103 -11.18 -24.47 18.47
CA LEU A 103 -10.62 -25.72 17.96
C LEU A 103 -9.08 -25.71 17.86
N LEU A 104 -8.45 -24.56 18.14
CA LEU A 104 -7.00 -24.34 18.06
C LEU A 104 -6.39 -23.91 19.40
N SER A 105 -7.13 -24.00 20.51
CA SER A 105 -6.61 -23.77 21.87
C SER A 105 -6.59 -25.02 22.72
#